data_AF-A0A7K0P0H2-F1
#
_entry.id   AF-A0A7K0P0H2-F1
#
_cell.length_a   1.000
_cell.length_b   1.000
_cell.length_c   1.000
_cell.angle_alpha   90.00
_cell.angle_beta   90.00
_cell.angle_gamma   90.00
#
_symmetry.space_group_name_H-M   'P 1'
#
loop_
_entity.id
_entity.type
_entity.pdbx_description
1 polymer ?
#
loop_
_entity_poly.entity_id
_entity_poly.type
_entity_poly.pdbx_seq_one_letter_code
_entity_poly.pdbx_strand_id
1 'polypeptide(L)'
;MTPVTPDAPGPGQESCWDYPRPPVAVATAEHVVVELGGVVVCDSHAAVRVLETSHPPTYYLPRGDWADGVLVAAAGSSHCEYKGVAEYLSVVGGSVVAKAAGWSYPQP
;
A
#
# COMPACT_ATOMS: atom_id res chain seq x y z
N MET A 1 19.22 4.86 23.98
CA MET A 1 18.61 4.09 22.87
C MET A 1 19.73 3.35 22.18
N THR A 2 19.63 2.04 22.01
CA THR A 2 20.61 1.27 21.23
C THR A 2 20.46 1.66 19.76
N PRO A 3 21.55 1.99 19.05
CA PRO A 3 21.48 2.24 17.61
C PRO A 3 20.93 1.02 16.88
N VAL A 4 19.92 1.21 16.03
CA VAL A 4 19.45 0.14 15.14
C VAL A 4 20.52 -0.07 14.08
N THR A 5 20.93 -1.32 13.87
CA THR A 5 21.84 -1.70 12.77
C THR A 5 21.00 -2.32 11.66
N PRO A 6 20.88 -1.66 10.49
CA PRO A 6 20.20 -2.23 9.33
C PRO A 6 20.84 -3.54 8.85
N ASP A 7 20.01 -4.47 8.40
CA ASP A 7 20.49 -5.61 7.62
C ASP A 7 21.03 -5.13 6.27
N ALA A 8 22.13 -5.72 5.80
CA ALA A 8 22.65 -5.45 4.47
C ALA A 8 21.71 -6.05 3.41
N PRO A 9 21.26 -5.27 2.40
CA PRO A 9 20.39 -5.80 1.36
C PRO A 9 21.11 -6.84 0.50
N GLY A 10 20.41 -7.92 0.15
CA GLY A 10 20.88 -8.91 -0.81
C GLY A 10 20.81 -8.42 -2.27
N PRO A 11 21.29 -9.22 -3.23
CA PRO A 11 21.21 -8.87 -4.65
C PRO A 11 19.77 -8.58 -5.10
N GLY A 12 19.55 -7.40 -5.70
CA GLY A 12 18.23 -6.96 -6.17
C GLY A 12 17.28 -6.47 -5.06
N GLN A 13 17.70 -6.48 -3.80
CA GLN A 13 16.95 -5.88 -2.70
C GLN A 13 17.34 -4.42 -2.50
N GLU A 14 16.39 -3.65 -1.98
CA GLU A 14 16.59 -2.29 -1.50
C GLU A 14 16.47 -2.25 0.03
N SER A 15 17.20 -1.34 0.67
CA SER A 15 17.10 -1.12 2.11
C SER A 15 16.11 0.00 2.39
N CYS A 16 15.09 -0.27 3.21
CA CYS A 16 14.15 0.77 3.64
C CYS A 16 14.79 1.85 4.51
N TRP A 17 16.02 1.62 5.01
CA TRP A 17 16.79 2.62 5.74
C TRP A 17 17.36 3.71 4.82
N ASP A 18 17.45 3.45 3.51
CA ASP A 18 17.96 4.40 2.51
C ASP A 18 16.86 5.31 1.93
N TYR A 19 15.58 5.05 2.25
CA TYR A 19 14.48 5.90 1.79
C TYR A 19 14.51 7.28 2.47
N PRO A 20 14.06 8.34 1.77
CA PRO A 20 14.20 9.71 2.26
C PRO A 20 13.26 10.04 3.43
N ARG A 21 13.63 11.09 4.16
CA ARG A 21 12.71 11.91 4.97
C ARG A 21 12.73 13.35 4.45
N PRO A 22 11.57 13.95 4.12
CA PRO A 22 10.22 13.39 4.18
C PRO A 22 9.98 12.24 3.16
N PRO A 23 8.92 11.43 3.33
CA PRO A 23 8.58 10.35 2.41
C PRO A 23 8.36 10.86 0.98
N VAL A 24 8.64 10.00 -0.02
CA VAL A 24 8.44 10.32 -1.44
C VAL A 24 7.44 9.37 -2.08
N ALA A 25 6.60 9.89 -2.98
CA ALA A 25 5.73 9.13 -3.86
C ALA A 25 6.37 9.01 -5.24
N VAL A 26 6.58 7.78 -5.72
CA VAL A 26 7.24 7.48 -6.99
C VAL A 26 6.32 6.62 -7.85
N ALA A 27 5.94 7.12 -9.02
CA ALA A 27 5.22 6.30 -10.00
C ALA A 27 6.12 5.15 -10.46
N THR A 28 5.55 3.95 -10.59
CA THR A 28 6.28 2.75 -11.05
C THR A 28 5.49 2.03 -12.14
N ALA A 29 6.22 1.37 -13.05
CA ALA A 29 5.67 0.49 -14.07
C ALA A 29 5.71 -1.00 -13.65
N GLU A 30 6.08 -1.27 -12.39
CA GLU A 30 5.99 -2.61 -11.81
C GLU A 30 4.57 -3.17 -11.96
N HIS A 31 4.49 -4.46 -12.28
CA HIS A 31 3.24 -5.20 -12.31
C HIS A 31 2.88 -5.61 -10.88
N VAL A 32 1.81 -5.03 -10.35
CA VAL A 32 1.31 -5.32 -9.01
C VAL A 32 -0.02 -6.05 -9.12
N VAL A 33 -0.04 -7.27 -8.57
CA VAL A 33 -1.23 -8.12 -8.50
C VAL A 33 -1.60 -8.32 -7.04
N VAL A 34 -2.86 -8.06 -6.70
CA VAL A 34 -3.42 -8.35 -5.37
C VAL A 34 -4.35 -9.55 -5.51
N GLU A 35 -4.01 -10.63 -4.82
CA GLU A 35 -4.82 -11.85 -4.75
C GLU A 35 -5.41 -12.03 -3.35
N LEU A 36 -6.69 -12.37 -3.28
CA LEU A 36 -7.37 -12.73 -2.03
C LEU A 36 -8.33 -13.89 -2.28
N GLY A 37 -8.23 -14.94 -1.46
CA GLY A 37 -9.11 -16.11 -1.57
C GLY A 37 -8.97 -16.86 -2.91
N GLY A 38 -7.80 -16.80 -3.54
CA GLY A 38 -7.55 -17.40 -4.87
C GLY A 38 -8.11 -16.61 -6.05
N VAL A 39 -8.55 -15.37 -5.81
CA VAL A 39 -9.07 -14.46 -6.84
C VAL A 39 -8.14 -13.24 -6.95
N VAL A 40 -7.74 -12.90 -8.17
CA VAL A 40 -7.10 -11.61 -8.46
C VAL A 40 -8.16 -10.51 -8.31
N VAL A 41 -7.99 -9.65 -7.31
CA VAL A 41 -8.92 -8.55 -7.00
C VAL A 41 -8.42 -7.20 -7.51
N CYS A 42 -7.13 -7.11 -7.84
CA CYS A 42 -6.53 -5.96 -8.52
C CYS A 42 -5.34 -6.43 -9.37
N ASP A 43 -5.23 -5.90 -10.57
CA ASP A 43 -4.12 -6.11 -11.51
C ASP A 43 -3.74 -4.75 -12.09
N SER A 44 -2.55 -4.25 -11.75
CA SER A 44 -2.13 -2.88 -12.08
C SER A 44 -0.70 -2.80 -12.60
N HIS A 45 -0.50 -1.95 -13.59
CA HIS A 45 0.81 -1.51 -14.08
C HIS A 45 1.06 -0.02 -13.83
N ALA A 46 0.20 0.63 -13.04
CA ALA A 46 0.19 2.08 -12.83
C ALA A 46 0.21 2.42 -11.33
N ALA A 47 1.01 1.67 -10.57
CA ALA A 47 1.12 1.85 -9.13
C ALA A 47 1.98 3.07 -8.76
N VAL A 48 1.73 3.59 -7.56
CA VAL A 48 2.59 4.58 -6.92
C VAL A 48 3.20 3.96 -5.67
N ARG A 49 4.53 3.93 -5.59
CA ARG A 49 5.28 3.49 -4.42
C ARG A 49 5.49 4.68 -3.49
N VAL A 50 5.09 4.56 -2.24
CA VAL A 50 5.45 5.49 -1.18
C VAL A 50 6.64 4.90 -0.42
N LEU A 51 7.76 5.62 -0.46
CA LEU A 51 9.02 5.23 0.17
C LEU A 51 9.24 6.08 1.42
N GLU A 52 9.26 5.43 2.58
CA GLU A 52 9.41 6.06 3.88
C GLU A 52 10.46 5.32 4.70
N THR A 53 11.43 6.07 5.26
CA THR A 53 12.53 5.47 6.03
C THR A 53 12.01 4.47 7.05
N SER A 54 12.69 3.32 7.16
CA SER A 54 12.41 2.21 8.08
C SER A 54 11.13 1.41 7.81
N HIS A 55 10.40 1.68 6.73
CA HIS A 55 9.21 0.91 6.32
C HIS A 55 9.39 0.38 4.89
N PRO A 56 9.01 -0.89 4.61
CA PRO A 56 8.94 -1.37 3.22
C PRO A 56 8.05 -0.49 2.35
N PRO A 57 8.26 -0.46 1.02
CA PRO A 57 7.43 0.34 0.12
C PRO A 57 5.96 0.01 0.28
N THR A 58 5.14 1.05 0.41
CA THR A 58 3.68 0.93 0.36
C THR A 58 3.21 1.26 -1.05
N TYR A 59 2.36 0.42 -1.63
CA TYR A 59 1.83 0.63 -2.98
C TYR A 59 0.41 1.20 -2.91
N TYR A 60 0.20 2.30 -3.64
CA TYR A 60 -1.10 2.85 -3.95
C TYR A 60 -1.48 2.41 -5.36
N LEU A 61 -2.62 1.74 -5.47
CA LEU A 61 -3.14 1.21 -6.72
C LEU A 61 -4.32 2.09 -7.18
N PRO A 62 -4.40 2.45 -8.48
CA PRO A 62 -5.51 3.21 -9.01
C PRO A 62 -6.86 2.53 -8.71
N ARG A 63 -7.87 3.31 -8.33
CA ARG A 63 -9.20 2.75 -7.99
C ARG A 63 -9.83 1.96 -9.14
N GLY A 64 -9.53 2.35 -10.39
CA GLY A 64 -10.03 1.69 -11.60
C GLY A 64 -9.39 0.33 -11.91
N ASP A 65 -8.29 -0.02 -11.25
CA ASP A 65 -7.60 -1.30 -11.47
C ASP A 65 -8.12 -2.40 -10.52
N TRP A 66 -9.02 -2.05 -9.59
CA TRP A 66 -9.70 -3.00 -8.71
C TRP A 66 -10.96 -3.53 -9.39
N ALA A 67 -11.21 -4.84 -9.28
CA ALA A 67 -12.42 -5.44 -9.81
C ALA A 67 -13.69 -4.87 -9.14
N ASP A 68 -14.80 -4.82 -9.87
CA ASP A 68 -16.05 -4.25 -9.35
C ASP A 68 -16.54 -4.98 -8.10
N GLY A 69 -16.91 -4.20 -7.08
CA GLY A 69 -17.48 -4.71 -5.83
C GLY A 69 -16.48 -5.34 -4.85
N VAL A 70 -15.18 -5.40 -5.17
CA VAL A 70 -14.17 -5.98 -4.26
C VAL A 70 -13.77 -5.04 -3.13
N LEU A 71 -13.95 -3.73 -3.30
CA LEU A 71 -13.65 -2.72 -2.29
C LEU A 71 -14.93 -2.26 -1.59
N VAL A 72 -15.02 -2.50 -0.29
CA VAL A 72 -16.17 -2.16 0.54
C VAL A 72 -15.74 -1.22 1.66
N ALA A 73 -16.49 -0.14 1.90
CA ALA A 73 -16.20 0.75 3.03
C ALA A 73 -16.16 -0.01 4.36
N ALA A 74 -15.14 0.26 5.18
CA ALA A 74 -14.99 -0.31 6.51
C ALA A 74 -15.10 0.78 7.57
N ALA A 75 -15.51 0.39 8.78
CA ALA A 75 -15.54 1.30 9.91
C ALA A 75 -14.12 1.69 10.33
N GLY A 76 -13.96 2.93 10.78
CA GLY A 76 -12.68 3.48 11.21
C GLY A 76 -12.06 4.42 10.18
N SER A 77 -11.14 5.25 10.67
CA SER A 77 -10.32 6.15 9.89
C SER A 77 -9.04 6.45 10.66
N SER A 78 -8.02 6.94 9.97
CA SER A 78 -6.84 7.50 10.61
C SER A 78 -6.50 8.85 9.99
N HIS A 79 -5.80 9.69 10.74
CA HIS A 79 -5.39 11.00 10.27
C HIS A 79 -3.88 11.02 10.07
N CYS A 80 -3.45 11.49 8.90
CA CYS A 80 -2.06 11.80 8.60
C CYS A 80 -1.94 13.32 8.43
N GLU A 81 -0.98 13.93 9.12
CA GLU A 81 -0.73 15.38 9.05
C GLU A 81 -0.37 15.88 7.63
N TYR A 82 0.09 14.98 6.74
CA TYR A 82 0.44 15.31 5.37
C TYR A 82 -0.60 14.91 4.32
N LYS A 83 -1.43 13.89 4.59
CA LYS A 83 -2.32 13.26 3.59
C LYS A 83 -3.81 13.40 3.93
N GLY A 84 -4.13 14.04 5.05
CA GLY A 84 -5.50 14.17 5.54
C GLY A 84 -6.05 12.88 6.17
N VAL A 85 -7.35 12.63 5.96
CA VAL A 85 -8.07 11.52 6.59
C VAL A 85 -8.07 10.31 5.66
N ALA A 86 -7.57 9.19 6.17
CA ALA A 86 -7.67 7.89 5.54
C ALA A 86 -9.06 7.29 5.79
N GLU A 87 -9.69 6.80 4.73
CA GLU A 87 -10.84 5.92 4.80
C GLU A 87 -10.37 4.47 4.75
N TYR A 88 -10.93 3.61 5.60
CA TYR A 88 -10.62 2.18 5.58
C TYR A 88 -11.55 1.42 4.64
N LEU A 89 -11.00 0.40 4.01
CA LEU A 89 -11.66 -0.47 3.04
C LEU A 89 -11.46 -1.93 3.45
N SER A 90 -12.53 -2.71 3.38
CA SER A 90 -12.43 -4.17 3.37
C SER A 90 -12.27 -4.63 1.92
N VAL A 91 -11.45 -5.66 1.72
CA VAL A 91 -11.21 -6.28 0.42
C VAL A 91 -11.94 -7.62 0.37
N VAL A 92 -12.70 -7.86 -0.70
CA VAL A 92 -13.48 -9.07 -0.91
C VAL A 92 -12.90 -9.84 -2.11
N GLY A 93 -12.56 -11.11 -1.89
CA GLY A 93 -12.05 -12.01 -2.93
C GLY A 93 -12.70 -13.39 -2.81
N GLY A 94 -13.58 -13.72 -3.75
CA GLY A 94 -14.39 -14.94 -3.68
C GLY A 94 -15.24 -14.97 -2.40
N SER A 95 -15.06 -16.00 -1.57
CA SER A 95 -15.73 -16.12 -0.26
C SER A 95 -14.94 -15.51 0.90
N VAL A 96 -13.79 -14.90 0.64
CA VAL A 96 -12.90 -14.33 1.67
C VAL A 96 -13.10 -12.83 1.76
N VAL A 97 -13.17 -12.33 2.98
CA VAL A 97 -13.22 -10.89 3.29
C VAL A 97 -12.06 -10.53 4.21
N ALA A 98 -11.14 -9.71 3.71
CA ALA A 98 -10.09 -9.09 4.51
C ALA A 98 -10.65 -7.76 5.07
N LYS A 99 -11.05 -7.78 6.34
CA LYS A 99 -11.70 -6.63 7.00
C LYS A 99 -10.72 -5.49 7.25
N ALA A 100 -11.07 -4.27 6.84
CA ALA A 100 -10.25 -3.06 7.01
C ALA A 100 -8.78 -3.25 6.58
N ALA A 101 -8.56 -4.03 5.52
CA ALA A 101 -7.24 -4.43 5.03
C ALA A 101 -6.66 -3.46 3.98
N GLY A 102 -7.40 -2.43 3.60
CA GLY A 102 -6.94 -1.35 2.74
C GLY A 102 -7.32 0.01 3.29
N TRP A 103 -6.68 1.04 2.76
CA TRP A 103 -7.04 2.43 3.04
C TRP A 103 -6.90 3.28 1.79
N SER A 104 -7.59 4.42 1.77
CA SER A 104 -7.44 5.44 0.74
C SER A 104 -7.50 6.83 1.35
N TYR A 105 -6.77 7.77 0.77
CA TYR A 105 -6.90 9.19 1.06
C TYR A 105 -7.66 9.84 -0.10
N PRO A 106 -8.99 10.07 0.02
CA PRO A 106 -9.80 10.62 -1.07
C PRO A 106 -9.53 12.11 -1.32
N GLN A 107 -8.97 12.81 -0.32
CA GLN A 107 -8.61 14.22 -0.35
C GLN A 107 -7.19 14.37 0.20
N PRO A 108 -6.17 13.89 -0.55
CA PRO A 108 -4.78 13.88 -0.10
C PRO A 108 -4.15 15.27 -0.05
#